data_AF-A0A7C7IHM1-F1
#
_entry.id   AF-A0A7C7IHM1-F1
#
_cell.length_a   1.000
_cell.length_b   1.000
_cell.length_c   1.000
_cell.angle_alpha   90.00
_cell.angle_beta   90.00
_cell.angle_gamma   90.00
#
_symmetry.space_group_name_H-M   'P 1'
#
loop_
_entity.id
_entity.type
_entity.pdbx_description
1 polymer ?
#
loop_
_entity_poly.entity_id
_entity_poly.type
_entity_poly.pdbx_seq_one_letter_code
_entity_poly.pdbx_strand_id
1 'polypeptide(L)'
;MKNFPKILTIIVCFLLSCEDKNQDDDKQYEYTAYYGKSLRVCVQGKMELNIGTDSTITGTWKTEVVGGFSENDVGPQIGTGELKGNIKDGKFYLQMNPGFIDNNIDLTGVSFVDEYSGTWVWISFVGITSSGSFKLKKK
;
A
#
# COMPACT_ATOMS: atom_id res chain seq x y z
N MET A 1 -14.43 44.73 58.97
CA MET A 1 -14.24 43.26 59.01
C MET A 1 -14.51 42.74 57.60
N LYS A 2 -13.52 42.09 56.99
CA LYS A 2 -13.51 41.66 55.58
C LYS A 2 -14.12 40.27 55.46
N ASN A 3 -15.16 40.10 54.64
CA ASN A 3 -15.65 38.79 54.20
C ASN A 3 -15.52 38.72 52.68
N PHE A 4 -14.48 38.05 52.20
CA PHE A 4 -14.30 37.70 50.78
C PHE A 4 -14.86 36.29 50.56
N PRO A 5 -15.68 36.05 49.52
CA PRO A 5 -16.06 34.69 49.16
C PRO A 5 -14.90 34.00 48.43
N LYS A 6 -14.60 32.76 48.83
CA LYS A 6 -13.63 31.87 48.18
C LYS A 6 -14.23 31.38 46.85
N ILE A 7 -13.81 31.96 45.73
CA ILE A 7 -14.08 31.39 44.40
C ILE A 7 -13.04 30.29 44.17
N LEU A 8 -13.48 29.04 44.35
CA LEU A 8 -12.73 27.85 44.00
C LEU A 8 -12.68 27.75 42.47
N THR A 9 -11.54 28.11 41.88
CA THR A 9 -11.30 27.97 40.44
C THR A 9 -11.05 26.50 40.14
N ILE A 10 -12.03 25.81 39.57
CA ILE A 10 -11.86 24.47 39.00
C ILE A 10 -11.11 24.65 37.67
N ILE A 11 -9.81 24.36 37.69
CA ILE A 11 -8.98 24.25 36.49
C ILE A 11 -9.39 22.95 35.79
N VAL A 12 -10.15 23.07 34.71
CA VAL A 12 -10.44 21.97 33.80
C VAL A 12 -9.22 21.78 32.90
N CYS A 13 -8.30 20.90 33.30
CA CYS A 13 -7.30 20.36 32.40
C CYS A 13 -7.99 19.35 31.46
N PHE A 14 -8.52 19.83 30.35
CA PHE A 14 -8.73 18.98 29.18
C PHE A 14 -7.34 18.56 28.69
N LEU A 15 -6.86 17.44 29.21
CA LEU A 15 -5.72 16.74 28.65
C LEU A 15 -6.06 16.46 27.19
N LEU A 16 -5.36 17.17 26.30
CA LEU A 16 -5.18 16.81 24.92
C LEU A 16 -4.58 15.40 24.91
N SER A 17 -5.45 14.40 24.91
CA SER A 17 -5.07 13.04 24.51
C SER A 17 -4.83 13.11 23.02
N CYS A 18 -3.62 13.54 22.64
CA CYS A 18 -3.11 13.25 21.31
C CYS A 18 -2.97 11.73 21.28
N GLU A 19 -3.89 11.08 20.58
CA GLU A 19 -3.77 9.68 20.22
C GLU A 19 -2.53 9.59 19.34
N ASP A 20 -1.41 9.11 19.88
CA ASP A 20 -0.21 8.81 19.11
C ASP A 20 -0.61 7.79 18.05
N LYS A 21 -0.81 8.27 16.81
CA LYS A 21 -0.99 7.39 15.67
C LYS A 21 0.25 6.51 15.60
N ASN A 22 0.08 5.20 15.70
CA ASN A 22 1.18 4.27 15.60
C ASN A 22 1.91 4.55 14.29
N GLN A 23 3.17 4.99 14.38
CA GLN A 23 4.04 5.33 13.25
C GLN A 23 4.19 4.18 12.23
N ASP A 24 3.78 2.96 12.61
CA ASP A 24 3.80 1.76 11.78
C ASP A 24 2.57 1.65 10.84
N ASP A 25 1.42 2.21 11.21
CA ASP A 25 0.22 2.21 10.36
C ASP A 25 0.45 3.02 9.08
N ASP A 26 1.33 4.03 9.16
CA ASP A 26 1.66 4.90 8.03
C ASP A 26 2.31 4.18 6.83
N LYS A 27 2.76 2.95 7.03
CA LYS A 27 3.44 2.12 6.02
C LYS A 27 2.57 1.00 5.48
N GLN A 28 1.39 0.75 6.07
CA GLN A 28 0.56 -0.39 5.71
C GLN A 28 -0.49 -0.03 4.66
N TYR A 29 -0.56 -0.86 3.63
CA TYR A 29 -1.49 -0.71 2.51
C TYR A 29 -2.27 -2.00 2.29
N GLU A 30 -3.57 -1.87 2.05
CA GLU A 30 -4.39 -2.94 1.48
C GLU A 30 -4.18 -2.95 -0.04
N TYR A 31 -3.76 -4.09 -0.57
CA TYR A 31 -3.55 -4.33 -1.99
C TYR A 31 -4.74 -5.07 -2.59
N THR A 32 -5.20 -4.61 -3.74
CA THR A 32 -6.22 -5.29 -4.54
C THR A 32 -5.82 -5.24 -6.01
N ALA A 33 -5.74 -6.39 -6.66
CA ALA A 33 -5.53 -6.52 -8.10
C ALA A 33 -6.81 -7.00 -8.79
N TYR A 34 -7.11 -6.40 -9.94
CA TYR A 34 -8.22 -6.74 -10.82
C TYR A 34 -7.69 -7.35 -12.11
N TYR A 35 -8.39 -8.35 -12.64
CA TYR A 35 -7.92 -9.09 -13.82
C TYR A 35 -8.35 -8.44 -15.14
N GLY A 36 -7.38 -8.21 -16.04
CA GLY A 36 -7.59 -7.64 -17.36
C GLY A 36 -8.28 -6.28 -17.30
N LYS A 37 -9.30 -6.09 -18.14
CA LYS A 37 -10.15 -4.90 -18.15
C LYS A 37 -11.40 -5.03 -17.27
N SER A 38 -11.53 -6.13 -16.52
CA SER A 38 -12.69 -6.40 -15.68
C SER A 38 -12.52 -5.80 -14.28
N LEU A 39 -13.62 -5.66 -13.54
CA LEU A 39 -13.58 -5.33 -12.10
C LEU A 39 -13.55 -6.58 -11.21
N ARG A 40 -13.23 -7.77 -11.77
CA ARG A 40 -13.08 -8.98 -10.98
C ARG A 40 -11.77 -8.94 -10.23
N VAL A 41 -11.85 -8.98 -8.91
CA VAL A 41 -10.70 -9.09 -8.03
C VAL A 41 -10.04 -10.46 -8.23
N CYS A 42 -8.73 -10.47 -8.45
CA CYS A 42 -7.95 -11.68 -8.66
C CYS A 42 -6.89 -11.92 -7.58
N VAL A 43 -6.41 -10.87 -6.92
CA VAL A 43 -5.45 -10.95 -5.80
C VAL A 43 -5.81 -9.90 -4.77
N GLN A 44 -5.69 -10.26 -3.49
CA GLN A 44 -5.82 -9.36 -2.36
C GLN A 44 -4.73 -9.62 -1.33
N GLY A 45 -4.44 -8.62 -0.51
CA GLY A 45 -3.51 -8.78 0.60
C GLY A 45 -3.01 -7.46 1.11
N LYS A 46 -1.83 -7.48 1.73
CA LYS A 46 -1.21 -6.32 2.34
C LYS A 46 0.17 -6.06 1.77
N MET A 47 0.53 -4.79 1.70
CA MET A 47 1.90 -4.35 1.45
C MET A 47 2.35 -3.44 2.58
N GLU A 48 3.62 -3.55 2.93
CA GLU A 48 4.31 -2.56 3.74
C GLU A 48 5.25 -1.78 2.83
N LEU A 49 5.10 -0.45 2.76
CA LEU A 49 5.93 0.42 1.93
C LEU A 49 6.76 1.36 2.81
N ASN A 50 8.06 1.32 2.63
CA ASN A 50 9.02 2.28 3.16
C ASN A 50 9.43 3.23 2.03
N ILE A 51 8.95 4.47 2.09
CA ILE A 51 9.25 5.51 1.10
C ILE A 51 10.33 6.43 1.65
N GLY A 52 11.51 6.39 1.03
CA GLY A 52 12.64 7.25 1.37
C GLY A 52 12.42 8.71 0.97
N THR A 53 13.18 9.61 1.57
CA THR A 53 13.17 11.05 1.21
C THR A 53 13.66 11.31 -0.21
N ASP A 54 14.42 10.37 -0.77
CA ASP A 54 14.86 10.32 -2.17
C ASP A 54 13.80 9.74 -3.12
N SER A 55 12.59 9.45 -2.62
CA SER A 55 11.51 8.78 -3.33
C SER A 55 11.77 7.33 -3.72
N THR A 56 12.83 6.69 -3.20
CA THR A 56 13.03 5.25 -3.33
C THR A 56 12.00 4.51 -2.48
N ILE A 57 11.46 3.41 -3.00
CA ILE A 57 10.50 2.55 -2.30
C ILE A 57 11.14 1.19 -2.04
N THR A 58 11.00 0.71 -0.82
CA THR A 58 11.33 -0.67 -0.42
C THR A 58 10.21 -1.23 0.45
N GLY A 59 10.17 -2.54 0.66
CA GLY A 59 9.24 -3.11 1.61
C GLY A 59 8.91 -4.57 1.35
N THR A 60 7.74 -4.99 1.81
CA THR A 60 7.29 -6.39 1.70
C THR A 60 5.82 -6.46 1.31
N TRP A 61 5.41 -7.62 0.82
CA TRP A 61 4.02 -7.92 0.53
C TRP A 61 3.65 -9.31 1.03
N LYS A 62 2.36 -9.46 1.34
CA LYS A 62 1.71 -10.75 1.61
C LYS A 62 0.33 -10.76 0.97
N THR A 63 0.13 -11.64 0.02
CA THR A 63 -1.06 -11.66 -0.84
C THR A 63 -1.56 -13.08 -1.08
N GLU A 64 -2.83 -13.17 -1.44
CA GLU A 64 -3.52 -14.42 -1.76
C GLU A 64 -4.37 -14.25 -3.02
N VAL A 65 -4.53 -15.34 -3.75
CA VAL A 65 -5.41 -15.39 -4.93
C VAL A 65 -6.86 -15.41 -4.48
N VAL A 66 -7.71 -14.65 -5.16
CA VAL A 66 -9.16 -14.66 -4.94
C VAL A 66 -9.82 -15.71 -5.82
N GLY A 67 -10.85 -16.37 -5.28
CA GLY A 67 -11.52 -17.51 -5.92
C GLY A 67 -11.90 -17.28 -7.39
N GLY A 68 -11.66 -18.31 -8.22
CA GLY A 68 -11.91 -18.26 -9.67
C GLY A 68 -10.73 -17.70 -10.48
N PHE A 69 -9.56 -17.58 -9.87
CA PHE A 69 -8.26 -17.36 -10.49
C PHE A 69 -7.23 -18.31 -9.90
N SER A 70 -6.10 -18.46 -10.58
CA SER A 70 -4.97 -19.32 -10.21
C SER A 70 -3.64 -18.59 -10.40
N GLU A 71 -2.55 -19.18 -9.94
CA GLU A 71 -1.19 -18.69 -10.19
C GLU A 71 -0.87 -18.52 -11.69
N ASN A 72 -1.46 -19.36 -12.55
CA ASN A 72 -1.29 -19.24 -14.01
C ASN A 72 -1.99 -17.99 -14.59
N ASP A 73 -2.93 -17.39 -13.86
CA ASP A 73 -3.64 -16.18 -14.29
C ASP A 73 -2.93 -14.92 -13.80
N VAL A 74 -2.37 -14.96 -12.59
CA VAL A 74 -1.89 -13.76 -11.88
C VAL A 74 -0.37 -13.72 -11.71
N GLY A 75 0.32 -14.83 -11.89
CA GLY A 75 1.77 -14.92 -11.74
C GLY A 75 2.23 -14.85 -10.28
N PRO A 76 3.49 -14.44 -10.03
CA PRO A 76 4.15 -14.54 -8.73
C PRO A 76 3.77 -13.42 -7.75
N GLN A 77 2.53 -12.91 -7.82
CA GLN A 77 1.95 -11.99 -6.84
C GLN A 77 1.11 -12.71 -5.77
N ILE A 78 1.43 -13.98 -5.46
CA ILE A 78 0.75 -14.79 -4.44
C ILE A 78 1.80 -15.25 -3.42
N GLY A 79 1.44 -15.27 -2.14
CA GLY A 79 2.32 -15.68 -1.05
C GLY A 79 2.94 -14.47 -0.35
N THR A 80 4.26 -14.43 -0.27
CA THR A 80 5.01 -13.33 0.37
C THR A 80 6.27 -13.01 -0.41
N GLY A 81 6.70 -11.76 -0.38
CA GLY A 81 7.98 -11.35 -0.97
C GLY A 81 8.38 -9.93 -0.61
N GLU A 82 9.49 -9.50 -1.20
CA GLU A 82 10.00 -8.13 -1.08
C GLU A 82 9.55 -7.30 -2.27
N LEU A 83 9.52 -5.98 -2.10
CA LEU A 83 9.23 -5.05 -3.18
C LEU A 83 10.28 -3.94 -3.23
N LYS A 84 10.52 -3.44 -4.44
CA LYS A 84 11.39 -2.29 -4.66
C LYS A 84 10.84 -1.43 -5.79
N GLY A 85 11.01 -0.14 -5.67
CA GLY A 85 10.57 0.80 -6.70
C GLY A 85 10.97 2.22 -6.40
N ASN A 86 10.27 3.16 -7.01
CA ASN A 86 10.47 4.58 -6.79
C ASN A 86 9.26 5.39 -7.22
N ILE A 87 9.16 6.62 -6.70
CA ILE A 87 8.28 7.65 -7.22
C ILE A 87 9.11 8.58 -8.11
N LYS A 88 8.66 8.82 -9.34
CA LYS A 88 9.33 9.73 -10.28
C LYS A 88 8.31 10.36 -11.21
N ASP A 89 8.43 11.66 -11.44
CA ASP A 89 7.55 12.43 -12.33
C ASP A 89 6.05 12.26 -12.00
N GLY A 90 5.72 12.19 -10.70
CA GLY A 90 4.35 11.99 -10.20
C GLY A 90 3.80 10.56 -10.40
N LYS A 91 4.62 9.64 -10.90
CA LYS A 91 4.27 8.24 -11.11
C LYS A 91 4.92 7.35 -10.07
N PHE A 92 4.17 6.32 -9.70
CA PHE A 92 4.56 5.26 -8.79
C PHE A 92 4.98 4.05 -9.61
N TYR A 93 6.19 3.54 -9.36
CA TYR A 93 6.73 2.35 -9.99
C TYR A 93 7.15 1.37 -8.91
N LEU A 94 6.73 0.11 -9.01
CA LEU A 94 7.06 -0.92 -8.04
C LEU A 94 7.21 -2.29 -8.71
N GLN A 95 8.21 -3.04 -8.29
CA GLN A 95 8.38 -4.45 -8.61
C GLN A 95 8.10 -5.29 -7.37
N MET A 96 7.20 -6.27 -7.47
CA MET A 96 6.89 -7.18 -6.35
C MET A 96 7.86 -8.36 -6.23
N ASN A 97 8.76 -8.58 -7.18
CA ASN A 97 9.81 -9.60 -7.08
C ASN A 97 11.13 -9.03 -7.62
N PRO A 98 11.72 -8.03 -6.93
CA PRO A 98 12.91 -7.34 -7.45
C PRO A 98 14.08 -8.31 -7.63
N GLY A 99 14.87 -8.11 -8.68
CA GLY A 99 15.99 -8.99 -9.04
C GLY A 99 15.63 -10.11 -10.01
N PHE A 100 14.33 -10.35 -10.24
CA PHE A 100 13.84 -11.23 -11.29
C PHE A 100 13.49 -10.40 -12.52
N ILE A 101 14.20 -10.64 -13.64
CA ILE A 101 13.91 -10.00 -14.93
C ILE A 101 12.78 -10.75 -15.64
N ASP A 102 12.81 -12.08 -15.55
CA ASP A 102 11.74 -12.99 -15.92
C ASP A 102 10.96 -13.44 -14.69
N ASN A 103 9.63 -13.50 -14.82
CA ASN A 103 8.71 -13.87 -13.75
C ASN A 103 8.62 -12.82 -12.61
N ASN A 104 8.29 -11.58 -12.99
CA ASN A 104 8.12 -10.47 -12.06
C ASN A 104 6.79 -9.74 -12.30
N ILE A 105 6.32 -9.01 -11.29
CA ILE A 105 5.10 -8.20 -11.33
C ILE A 105 5.50 -6.74 -11.19
N ASP A 106 5.28 -5.99 -12.26
CA ASP A 106 5.49 -4.55 -12.30
C ASP A 106 4.16 -3.83 -12.06
N LEU A 107 4.15 -2.93 -11.08
CA LEU A 107 3.07 -1.99 -10.81
C LEU A 107 3.48 -0.61 -11.30
N THR A 108 2.65 -0.01 -12.14
CA THR A 108 2.78 1.38 -12.56
C THR A 108 1.50 2.13 -12.27
N GLY A 109 1.57 3.21 -11.52
CA GLY A 109 0.40 3.96 -11.11
C GLY A 109 0.66 5.42 -10.81
N VAL A 110 -0.35 6.04 -10.22
CA VAL A 110 -0.35 7.43 -9.74
C VAL A 110 -0.90 7.47 -8.32
N SER A 111 -0.53 8.49 -7.57
CA SER A 111 -1.10 8.75 -6.25
C SER A 111 -2.36 9.60 -6.37
N PHE A 112 -3.39 9.24 -5.62
CA PHE A 112 -4.58 10.05 -5.39
C PHE A 112 -4.99 9.88 -3.93
N VAL A 113 -4.85 10.96 -3.13
CA VAL A 113 -5.22 11.06 -1.70
C VAL A 113 -5.33 9.71 -0.96
N ASP A 114 -4.26 9.31 -0.29
CA ASP A 114 -4.14 8.06 0.49
C ASP A 114 -4.33 6.74 -0.30
N GLU A 115 -4.37 6.81 -1.63
CA GLU A 115 -4.40 5.65 -2.52
C GLU A 115 -3.34 5.76 -3.62
N TYR A 116 -2.75 4.63 -4.01
CA TYR A 116 -2.10 4.48 -5.30
C TYR A 116 -2.94 3.56 -6.17
N SER A 117 -3.11 3.91 -7.44
CA SER A 117 -3.83 3.06 -8.39
C SER A 117 -3.18 3.11 -9.76
N GLY A 118 -3.36 2.05 -10.52
CA GLY A 118 -2.73 1.92 -11.84
C GLY A 118 -2.86 0.53 -12.42
N THR A 119 -1.85 0.10 -13.15
CA THR A 119 -1.79 -1.19 -13.83
C THR A 119 -0.74 -2.10 -13.22
N TRP A 120 -1.06 -3.38 -13.12
CA TRP A 120 -0.08 -4.43 -12.86
C TRP A 120 0.16 -5.24 -14.13
N VAL A 121 1.39 -5.68 -14.33
CA VAL A 121 1.80 -6.49 -15.47
C VAL A 121 2.70 -7.62 -14.99
N TRP A 122 2.36 -8.85 -15.39
CA TRP A 122 3.24 -10.01 -15.22
C TRP A 122 4.15 -10.15 -16.43
N ILE A 123 5.45 -9.97 -16.19
CA ILE A 123 6.52 -10.13 -17.17
C ILE A 123 7.13 -11.52 -16.97
N SER A 124 7.11 -12.34 -18.02
CA SER A 124 7.80 -13.62 -18.08
C SER A 124 8.85 -13.60 -19.19
N PHE A 125 9.57 -14.70 -19.35
CA PHE A 125 10.55 -14.86 -20.42
C PHE A 125 9.98 -14.62 -21.83
N VAL A 126 8.69 -14.91 -22.06
CA VAL A 126 8.02 -14.70 -23.34
C VAL A 126 7.39 -13.30 -23.49
N GLY A 127 7.59 -12.43 -22.49
CA GLY A 127 7.02 -11.08 -22.43
C GLY A 127 5.83 -10.97 -21.47
N ILE A 128 4.92 -10.05 -21.77
CA ILE A 128 3.73 -9.81 -20.93
C ILE A 128 2.80 -11.03 -21.02
N THR A 129 2.60 -11.69 -19.88
CA THR A 129 1.77 -12.91 -19.77
C THR A 129 0.35 -12.59 -19.33
N SER A 130 0.21 -11.67 -18.38
CA SER A 130 -1.08 -11.25 -17.85
C SER A 130 -0.99 -9.83 -17.30
N SER A 131 -2.12 -9.15 -17.16
CA SER A 131 -2.17 -7.78 -16.65
C SER A 131 -3.56 -7.42 -16.14
N GLY A 132 -3.64 -6.29 -15.46
CA GLY A 132 -4.90 -5.65 -15.10
C GLY A 132 -4.66 -4.37 -14.33
N SER A 133 -5.62 -3.97 -13.50
CA SER A 133 -5.50 -2.78 -12.66
C SER A 133 -5.26 -3.14 -11.20
N PHE A 134 -4.67 -2.24 -10.43
CA PHE A 134 -4.49 -2.42 -8.99
C PHE A 134 -4.90 -1.17 -8.21
N LYS A 135 -5.13 -1.38 -6.91
CA LYS A 135 -5.26 -0.36 -5.89
C LYS A 135 -4.40 -0.71 -4.67
N LEU A 136 -3.77 0.30 -4.10
CA LEU A 136 -3.08 0.28 -2.82
C LEU A 136 -3.70 1.36 -1.95
N LYS A 137 -4.49 0.96 -0.96
CA LYS A 137 -5.17 1.88 -0.06
C LYS A 137 -4.47 1.90 1.28
N LYS A 138 -4.07 3.07 1.76
CA LYS A 138 -3.46 3.22 3.08
C LYS A 138 -4.46 2.81 4.18
N LYS A 139 -3.95 2.16 5.23
CA LYS A 139 -4.75 1.79 6.40
C LYS A 139 -5.06 2.97 7.31
#